data_AF-A0A838FTF8-F1
#
_entry.id   AF-A0A838FTF8-F1
#
_cell.length_a   1.000
_cell.length_b   1.000
_cell.length_c   1.000
_cell.angle_alpha   90.00
_cell.angle_beta   90.00
_cell.angle_gamma   90.00
#
_symmetry.space_group_name_H-M   'P 1'
#
loop_
_entity.id
_entity.type
_entity.pdbx_description
1 polymer ?
#
loop_
_entity_poly.entity_id
_entity_poly.type
_entity_poly.pdbx_seq_one_letter_code
_entity_poly.pdbx_strand_id
1 'polypeptide(L)'
;MPLKDTEALPVSLYSLLNHFWVRGGKELLPQQMAERLAEQLVLIFDRLTPEQQASLFDYRWEHIKSHAVLPLLQKYSQHDSPELAAAAIRRWFEVDPVGARPAIISEISRPKPRFSARELGMLPDLTLPEVDQALADHLSGAEDFDTTSRVASLVARYATDAVLDQILRELDPGIGRFPCDVQNPLLAYVLRVDPKAAKARIKKSLAARGEKFTACNQRLFEAVSAIHHDPVLEEIALQTLDDPDPELAGSAAQLLARSGPSAAEGALWQRYERWCKRWAGRELQLNLQATKVHYMTRSRAGDDMSLGVSLVRAIALGQRWLTDEPKLTRLRTMSRVPTIADEIDCFLERWRQAPFTVNIFSCGPATGAQPHVKDPDGFSARVAQYDFDSLDALKEKLSQFPPGTTFRLSPPSEKAKQSCAEDLRAFLTAHGFQ
;
A
#
# COMPACT_ATOMS: atom_id res chain seq x y z
N MET A 1 -39.68 -35.55 -3.03
CA MET A 1 -39.12 -34.21 -3.30
C MET A 1 -39.16 -33.99 -4.81
N PRO A 2 -39.84 -32.96 -5.32
CA PRO A 2 -39.89 -32.71 -6.74
C PRO A 2 -38.53 -32.21 -7.22
N LEU A 3 -38.07 -32.74 -8.35
CA LEU A 3 -36.85 -32.36 -9.04
C LEU A 3 -36.92 -30.87 -9.36
N LYS A 4 -36.14 -30.06 -8.64
CA LYS A 4 -35.86 -28.67 -9.05
C LYS A 4 -35.19 -28.72 -10.41
N ASP A 5 -35.62 -27.85 -11.32
CA ASP A 5 -35.01 -27.63 -12.63
C ASP A 5 -33.48 -27.60 -12.53
N THR A 6 -32.81 -28.18 -13.53
CA THR A 6 -31.36 -28.38 -13.59
C THR A 6 -30.54 -27.10 -13.42
N GLU A 7 -31.14 -25.92 -13.59
CA GLU A 7 -30.53 -24.60 -13.37
C GLU A 7 -30.73 -24.03 -11.95
N ALA A 8 -31.74 -24.50 -11.21
CA ALA A 8 -32.03 -23.99 -9.86
C ALA A 8 -31.14 -24.63 -8.77
N LEU A 9 -30.50 -25.77 -9.08
CA LEU A 9 -29.66 -26.53 -8.16
C LEU A 9 -28.35 -25.79 -7.78
N PRO A 10 -27.56 -25.23 -8.72
CA PRO A 10 -26.32 -24.52 -8.38
C PRO A 10 -26.54 -23.27 -7.55
N VAL A 11 -27.55 -22.46 -7.91
CA VAL A 11 -27.93 -21.26 -7.15
C VAL A 11 -28.40 -21.65 -5.74
N SER A 12 -29.23 -22.69 -5.62
CA SER A 12 -29.69 -23.16 -4.30
C SER A 12 -28.53 -23.64 -3.41
N LEU A 13 -27.55 -24.36 -3.98
CA LEU A 13 -26.38 -24.85 -3.25
C LEU A 13 -25.50 -23.69 -2.78
N TYR A 14 -25.20 -22.74 -3.69
CA TYR A 14 -24.44 -21.54 -3.36
C TYR A 14 -25.12 -20.72 -2.27
N SER A 15 -26.44 -20.47 -2.37
CA SER A 15 -27.18 -19.70 -1.37
C SER A 15 -27.17 -20.38 0.00
N LEU A 16 -27.30 -21.71 0.05
CA LEU A 16 -27.27 -22.48 1.29
C LEU A 16 -25.90 -22.36 1.99
N LEU A 17 -24.82 -22.56 1.24
CA LEU A 17 -23.46 -22.43 1.76
C LEU A 17 -23.13 -20.99 2.16
N ASN A 18 -23.53 -20.00 1.36
CA ASN A 18 -23.32 -18.59 1.67
C ASN A 18 -24.04 -18.19 2.97
N HIS A 19 -25.27 -18.69 3.20
CA HIS A 19 -25.96 -18.46 4.46
C HIS A 19 -25.21 -19.07 5.65
N PHE A 20 -24.72 -20.30 5.49
CA PHE A 20 -23.90 -20.98 6.49
C PHE A 20 -22.63 -20.19 6.85
N TRP A 21 -21.88 -19.75 5.84
CA TRP A 21 -20.61 -19.01 5.99
C TRP A 21 -20.78 -17.62 6.60
N VAL A 22 -21.82 -16.86 6.20
CA VAL A 22 -22.00 -15.47 6.66
C VAL A 22 -22.64 -15.37 8.03
N ARG A 23 -23.67 -16.17 8.30
CA ARG A 23 -24.52 -16.01 9.49
C ARG A 23 -24.21 -17.00 10.60
N GLY A 24 -23.16 -17.82 10.43
CA GLY A 24 -22.78 -18.81 11.44
C GLY A 24 -23.84 -19.90 11.61
N GLY A 25 -24.36 -20.44 10.50
CA GLY A 25 -25.44 -21.44 10.47
C GLY A 25 -25.04 -22.84 10.96
N LYS A 26 -24.18 -22.95 11.98
CA LYS A 26 -23.70 -24.21 12.57
C LYS A 26 -24.85 -25.12 13.04
N GLU A 27 -26.01 -24.53 13.34
CA GLU A 27 -27.24 -25.23 13.71
C GLU A 27 -27.97 -25.86 12.49
N LEU A 28 -27.73 -25.37 11.27
CA LEU A 28 -28.40 -25.80 10.04
C LEU A 28 -27.63 -26.90 9.28
N LEU A 29 -26.30 -26.89 9.35
CA LEU A 29 -25.42 -27.81 8.62
C LEU A 29 -24.21 -28.20 9.47
N PRO A 30 -23.96 -29.50 9.73
CA PRO A 30 -22.70 -29.94 10.32
C PRO A 30 -21.50 -29.53 9.45
N GLN A 31 -20.37 -29.19 10.07
CA GLN A 31 -19.17 -28.72 9.35
C GLN A 31 -18.71 -29.69 8.25
N GLN A 32 -18.67 -31.00 8.54
CA GLN A 32 -18.31 -32.02 7.55
C GLN A 32 -19.27 -32.06 6.35
N MET A 33 -20.54 -31.71 6.56
CA MET A 33 -21.52 -31.61 5.47
C MET A 33 -21.26 -30.36 4.63
N ALA A 34 -20.94 -29.23 5.27
CA ALA A 34 -20.58 -28.00 4.56
C ALA A 34 -19.30 -28.19 3.70
N GLU A 35 -18.31 -28.92 4.20
CA GLU A 35 -17.09 -29.27 3.45
C GLU A 35 -17.41 -30.14 2.21
N ARG A 36 -18.24 -31.18 2.35
CA ARG A 36 -18.68 -32.00 1.19
C ARG A 36 -19.49 -31.19 0.18
N LEU A 37 -20.32 -30.28 0.65
CA LEU A 37 -21.10 -29.40 -0.23
C LEU A 37 -20.21 -28.37 -0.93
N ALA A 38 -19.13 -27.91 -0.29
CA ALA A 38 -18.13 -27.07 -0.92
C ALA A 38 -17.40 -27.82 -2.06
N GLU A 39 -17.06 -29.09 -1.87
CA GLU A 39 -16.52 -29.94 -2.96
C GLU A 39 -17.51 -30.09 -4.13
N GLN A 40 -18.81 -30.27 -3.84
CA GLN A 40 -19.83 -30.28 -4.89
C GLN A 40 -19.97 -28.95 -5.62
N LEU A 41 -19.75 -27.83 -4.92
CA LEU A 41 -19.80 -26.50 -5.51
C LEU A 41 -18.69 -26.32 -6.56
N VAL A 42 -17.51 -26.91 -6.34
CA VAL A 42 -16.41 -26.93 -7.32
C VAL A 42 -16.82 -27.67 -8.60
N LEU A 43 -17.53 -28.79 -8.47
CA LEU A 43 -17.99 -29.60 -9.61
C LEU A 43 -19.03 -28.89 -10.49
N ILE A 44 -19.76 -27.93 -9.93
CA ILE A 44 -20.80 -27.18 -10.64
C ILE A 44 -20.41 -25.71 -10.88
N PHE A 45 -19.14 -25.35 -10.69
CA PHE A 45 -18.67 -23.97 -10.76
C PHE A 45 -19.03 -23.28 -12.09
N ASP A 46 -18.90 -24.00 -13.21
CA ASP A 46 -19.25 -23.51 -14.55
C ASP A 46 -20.74 -23.14 -14.70
N ARG A 47 -21.61 -23.64 -13.81
CA ARG A 47 -23.06 -23.35 -13.81
C ARG A 47 -23.45 -22.21 -12.86
N LEU A 48 -22.49 -21.65 -12.13
CA LEU A 48 -22.70 -20.47 -11.29
C LEU A 48 -22.69 -19.21 -12.15
N THR A 49 -23.32 -18.14 -11.66
CA THR A 49 -23.23 -16.83 -12.33
C THR A 49 -21.80 -16.28 -12.22
N PRO A 50 -21.35 -15.39 -13.12
CA PRO A 50 -20.03 -14.77 -13.04
C PRO A 50 -19.75 -14.10 -11.68
N GLU A 51 -20.76 -13.47 -11.08
CA GLU A 51 -20.65 -12.84 -9.75
C GLU A 51 -20.44 -13.88 -8.65
N GLN A 52 -21.11 -15.03 -8.74
CA GLN A 52 -20.94 -16.14 -7.81
C GLN A 52 -19.55 -16.78 -7.96
N GLN A 53 -19.10 -16.97 -9.20
CA GLN A 53 -17.74 -17.46 -9.50
C GLN A 53 -16.68 -16.52 -8.91
N ALA A 54 -16.83 -15.21 -9.11
CA ALA A 54 -15.93 -14.20 -8.56
C ALA A 54 -15.96 -14.21 -7.03
N SER A 55 -17.15 -14.26 -6.41
CA SER A 55 -17.31 -14.31 -4.96
C SER A 55 -16.65 -15.55 -4.33
N LEU A 56 -16.64 -16.68 -5.05
CA LEU A 56 -15.99 -17.90 -4.60
C LEU A 56 -14.46 -17.79 -4.57
N PHE A 57 -13.85 -17.22 -5.61
CA PHE A 57 -12.40 -17.02 -5.64
C PHE A 57 -11.94 -15.84 -4.78
N ASP A 58 -12.83 -14.92 -4.41
CA ASP A 58 -12.50 -13.78 -3.56
C ASP A 58 -12.90 -14.03 -2.10
N TYR A 59 -14.15 -13.72 -1.75
CA TYR A 59 -14.65 -13.69 -0.37
C TYR A 59 -14.89 -15.05 0.28
N ARG A 60 -15.05 -16.12 -0.50
CA ARG A 60 -15.33 -17.49 0.03
C ARG A 60 -14.18 -18.45 -0.16
N TRP A 61 -13.02 -17.94 -0.56
CA TRP A 61 -11.88 -18.77 -0.91
C TRP A 61 -11.49 -19.76 0.18
N GLU A 62 -11.38 -19.28 1.44
CA GLU A 62 -11.01 -20.10 2.60
C GLU A 62 -11.96 -21.28 2.86
N HIS A 63 -13.18 -21.26 2.31
CA HIS A 63 -14.15 -22.34 2.47
C HIS A 63 -14.10 -23.39 1.36
N ILE A 64 -13.53 -23.06 0.21
CA ILE A 64 -13.43 -23.97 -0.94
C ILE A 64 -11.99 -24.40 -1.25
N LYS A 65 -11.01 -23.76 -0.59
CA LYS A 65 -9.58 -24.01 -0.75
C LYS A 65 -9.25 -25.48 -0.46
N SER A 66 -8.87 -26.20 -1.51
CA SER A 66 -8.48 -27.61 -1.46
C SER A 66 -7.66 -27.97 -2.69
N HIS A 67 -6.97 -29.11 -2.69
CA HIS A 67 -6.30 -29.58 -3.92
C HIS A 67 -7.30 -29.91 -5.06
N ALA A 68 -8.55 -30.20 -4.74
CA ALA A 68 -9.58 -30.56 -5.73
C ALA A 68 -9.95 -29.40 -6.66
N VAL A 69 -9.71 -28.14 -6.27
CA VAL A 69 -9.96 -26.97 -7.12
C VAL A 69 -8.88 -26.73 -8.18
N LEU A 70 -7.73 -27.41 -8.13
CA LEU A 70 -6.61 -27.14 -9.03
C LEU A 70 -6.98 -27.17 -10.53
N PRO A 71 -7.71 -28.19 -11.05
CA PRO A 71 -8.09 -28.21 -12.47
C PRO A 71 -8.96 -27.00 -12.85
N LEU A 72 -9.82 -26.55 -11.93
CA LEU A 72 -10.66 -25.37 -12.13
C LEU A 72 -9.83 -24.09 -12.18
N LEU A 73 -8.88 -23.92 -11.26
CA LEU A 73 -8.00 -22.76 -11.21
C LEU A 73 -7.12 -22.65 -12.47
N GLN A 74 -6.59 -23.78 -12.93
CA GLN A 74 -5.84 -23.87 -14.19
C GLN A 74 -6.68 -23.41 -15.38
N LYS A 75 -7.91 -23.94 -15.51
CA LYS A 75 -8.86 -23.55 -16.56
C LYS A 75 -9.16 -22.05 -16.51
N TYR A 76 -9.52 -21.53 -15.35
CA TYR A 76 -9.97 -20.14 -15.23
C TYR A 76 -8.83 -19.13 -15.29
N SER A 77 -7.57 -19.52 -15.05
CA SER A 77 -6.41 -18.63 -15.26
C SER A 77 -6.25 -18.16 -16.72
N GLN A 78 -6.86 -18.89 -17.68
CA GLN A 78 -6.87 -18.56 -19.11
C GLN A 78 -8.20 -17.97 -19.58
N HIS A 79 -9.11 -17.64 -18.65
CA HIS A 79 -10.44 -17.12 -18.97
C HIS A 79 -10.38 -15.71 -19.57
N ASP A 80 -11.40 -15.36 -20.37
CA ASP A 80 -11.50 -14.07 -21.06
C ASP A 80 -11.77 -12.89 -20.11
N SER A 81 -12.52 -13.13 -19.01
CA SER A 81 -12.66 -12.15 -17.92
C SER A 81 -11.33 -11.98 -17.18
N PRO A 82 -10.72 -10.78 -17.23
CA PRO A 82 -9.45 -10.53 -16.55
C PRO A 82 -9.56 -10.69 -15.03
N GLU A 83 -10.68 -10.33 -14.43
CA GLU A 83 -10.89 -10.40 -12.98
C GLU A 83 -10.90 -11.85 -12.49
N LEU A 84 -11.67 -12.71 -13.16
CA LEU A 84 -11.72 -14.14 -12.84
C LEU A 84 -10.38 -14.83 -13.09
N ALA A 85 -9.70 -14.49 -14.20
CA ALA A 85 -8.40 -15.04 -14.51
C ALA A 85 -7.31 -14.61 -13.51
N ALA A 86 -7.32 -13.34 -13.09
CA ALA A 86 -6.43 -12.82 -12.05
C ALA A 86 -6.69 -13.47 -10.68
N ALA A 87 -7.95 -13.69 -10.30
CA ALA A 87 -8.27 -14.39 -9.07
C ALA A 87 -7.83 -15.86 -9.15
N ALA A 88 -8.12 -16.55 -10.25
CA ALA A 88 -7.77 -17.95 -10.45
C ALA A 88 -6.25 -18.18 -10.42
N ILE A 89 -5.44 -17.32 -11.04
CA ILE A 89 -3.97 -17.48 -11.03
C ILE A 89 -3.38 -17.25 -9.63
N ARG A 90 -3.89 -16.27 -8.86
CA ARG A 90 -3.50 -16.07 -7.45
C ARG A 90 -3.83 -17.30 -6.61
N ARG A 91 -5.07 -17.80 -6.72
CA ARG A 91 -5.51 -18.96 -5.96
C ARG A 91 -4.80 -20.25 -6.38
N TRP A 92 -4.42 -20.38 -7.66
CA TRP A 92 -3.59 -21.50 -8.11
C TRP A 92 -2.24 -21.49 -7.39
N PHE A 93 -1.56 -20.35 -7.36
CA PHE A 93 -0.28 -20.23 -6.65
C PHE A 93 -0.39 -20.54 -5.16
N GLU A 94 -1.49 -20.15 -4.49
CA GLU A 94 -1.70 -20.48 -3.08
C GLU A 94 -1.87 -21.99 -2.80
N VAL A 95 -2.44 -22.76 -3.72
CA VAL A 95 -2.69 -24.21 -3.54
C VAL A 95 -1.52 -25.04 -4.04
N ASP A 96 -0.92 -24.63 -5.16
CA ASP A 96 0.20 -25.33 -5.80
C ASP A 96 1.20 -24.30 -6.37
N PRO A 97 2.09 -23.74 -5.51
CA PRO A 97 3.08 -22.76 -5.93
C PRO A 97 4.01 -23.28 -7.03
N VAL A 98 4.36 -24.57 -6.97
CA VAL A 98 5.29 -25.21 -7.92
C VAL A 98 4.63 -25.35 -9.28
N GLY A 99 3.38 -25.84 -9.34
CA GLY A 99 2.65 -25.99 -10.60
C GLY A 99 2.22 -24.66 -11.23
N ALA A 100 1.92 -23.63 -10.41
CA ALA A 100 1.53 -22.31 -10.91
C ALA A 100 2.70 -21.49 -11.45
N ARG A 101 3.92 -21.70 -10.93
CA ARG A 101 5.10 -20.88 -11.27
C ARG A 101 5.38 -20.79 -12.78
N PRO A 102 5.41 -21.90 -13.56
CA PRO A 102 5.61 -21.81 -15.01
C PRO A 102 4.52 -21.02 -15.72
N ALA A 103 3.26 -21.12 -15.29
CA ALA A 103 2.15 -20.36 -15.87
C ALA A 103 2.28 -18.86 -15.59
N ILE A 104 2.72 -18.49 -14.39
CA ILE A 104 2.98 -17.09 -14.02
C ILE A 104 4.14 -16.52 -14.85
N ILE A 105 5.27 -17.23 -14.96
CA ILE A 105 6.40 -16.80 -15.80
C ILE A 105 5.96 -16.64 -17.26
N SER A 106 5.16 -17.58 -17.77
CA SER A 106 4.65 -17.50 -19.14
C SER A 106 3.73 -16.29 -19.34
N GLU A 107 2.92 -15.91 -18.35
CA GLU A 107 2.07 -14.72 -18.41
C GLU A 107 2.89 -13.43 -18.36
N ILE A 108 3.93 -13.38 -17.51
CA ILE A 108 4.87 -12.25 -17.43
C ILE A 108 5.58 -12.04 -18.78
N SER A 109 5.95 -13.14 -19.45
CA SER A 109 6.70 -13.13 -20.70
C SER A 109 5.84 -12.89 -21.94
N ARG A 110 4.54 -12.60 -21.80
CA ARG A 110 3.68 -12.31 -22.96
C ARG A 110 4.05 -10.95 -23.58
N PRO A 111 3.95 -10.80 -24.91
CA PRO A 111 4.08 -9.50 -25.58
C PRO A 111 3.13 -8.43 -25.05
N LYS A 112 1.93 -8.86 -24.66
CA LYS A 112 0.92 -8.03 -23.99
C LYS A 112 0.47 -8.75 -22.72
N PRO A 113 1.17 -8.60 -21.58
CA PRO A 113 0.76 -9.22 -20.33
C PRO A 113 -0.67 -8.79 -19.97
N ARG A 114 -1.52 -9.74 -19.60
CA ARG A 114 -2.90 -9.41 -19.20
C ARG A 114 -2.94 -8.72 -17.85
N PHE A 115 -1.92 -8.95 -17.03
CA PHE A 115 -1.87 -8.46 -15.67
C PHE A 115 -0.55 -7.76 -15.34
N SER A 116 -0.57 -7.01 -14.25
CA SER A 116 0.56 -6.24 -13.76
C SER A 116 1.33 -7.01 -12.68
N ALA A 117 2.37 -6.39 -12.13
CA ALA A 117 3.03 -6.91 -10.92
C ALA A 117 2.09 -7.02 -9.71
N ARG A 118 0.93 -6.34 -9.69
CA ARG A 118 -0.08 -6.55 -8.63
C ARG A 118 -0.62 -7.97 -8.63
N GLU A 119 -0.88 -8.54 -9.80
CA GLU A 119 -1.43 -9.88 -9.94
C GLU A 119 -0.36 -10.94 -10.15
N LEU A 120 0.84 -10.59 -10.64
CA LEU A 120 1.89 -11.56 -10.97
C LEU A 120 3.11 -11.47 -10.04
N GLY A 121 3.15 -10.49 -9.13
CA GLY A 121 4.25 -10.20 -8.21
C GLY A 121 4.40 -11.16 -7.02
N MET A 122 3.57 -12.20 -6.95
CA MET A 122 3.47 -13.13 -5.82
C MET A 122 4.57 -14.20 -5.77
N LEU A 123 5.36 -14.36 -6.84
CA LEU A 123 6.49 -15.29 -6.81
C LEU A 123 7.50 -14.83 -5.75
N PRO A 124 8.12 -15.73 -4.98
CA PRO A 124 9.03 -15.35 -3.90
C PRO A 124 10.35 -14.79 -4.44
N ASP A 125 10.67 -15.05 -5.72
CA ASP A 125 11.89 -14.60 -6.36
C ASP A 125 11.99 -13.06 -6.33
N LEU A 126 13.16 -12.55 -5.94
CA LEU A 126 13.45 -11.11 -6.02
C LEU A 126 13.55 -10.65 -7.47
N THR A 127 14.09 -11.50 -8.35
CA THR A 127 14.25 -11.25 -9.78
C THR A 127 14.07 -12.55 -10.57
N LEU A 128 13.75 -12.44 -11.86
CA LEU A 128 13.56 -13.56 -12.78
C LEU A 128 14.38 -13.30 -14.05
N PRO A 129 15.66 -13.72 -14.10
CA PRO A 129 16.50 -13.50 -15.27
C PRO A 129 15.90 -14.03 -16.58
N GLU A 130 15.11 -15.11 -16.51
CA GLU A 130 14.45 -15.73 -17.65
C GLU A 130 13.41 -14.83 -18.36
N VAL A 131 12.94 -13.75 -17.72
CA VAL A 131 11.97 -12.82 -18.34
C VAL A 131 12.59 -11.49 -18.77
N ASP A 132 13.86 -11.24 -18.45
CA ASP A 132 14.51 -9.93 -18.62
C ASP A 132 14.39 -9.41 -20.06
N GLN A 133 14.86 -10.19 -21.03
CA GLN A 133 14.87 -9.77 -22.42
C GLN A 133 13.45 -9.58 -22.96
N ALA A 134 12.52 -10.47 -22.59
CA ALA A 134 11.13 -10.35 -23.01
C ALA A 134 10.50 -9.04 -22.48
N LEU A 135 10.68 -8.73 -21.20
CA LEU A 135 10.16 -7.49 -20.63
C LEU A 135 10.80 -6.25 -21.23
N ALA A 136 12.11 -6.27 -21.48
CA ALA A 136 12.81 -5.15 -22.09
C ALA A 136 12.35 -4.90 -23.54
N ASP A 137 12.18 -5.96 -24.33
CA ASP A 137 11.70 -5.86 -25.71
C ASP A 137 10.24 -5.40 -25.78
N HIS A 138 9.38 -5.90 -24.90
CA HIS A 138 7.98 -5.50 -24.84
C HIS A 138 7.81 -4.05 -24.36
N LEU A 139 8.71 -3.53 -23.52
CA LEU A 139 8.68 -2.12 -23.12
C LEU A 139 8.95 -1.21 -24.32
N SER A 140 9.95 -1.54 -25.16
CA SER A 140 10.27 -0.80 -26.39
C SER A 140 9.18 -0.92 -27.46
N GLY A 141 8.47 -2.06 -27.51
CA GLY A 141 7.47 -2.37 -28.53
C GLY A 141 6.02 -2.04 -28.16
N ALA A 142 5.73 -1.63 -26.92
CA ALA A 142 4.37 -1.35 -26.48
C ALA A 142 3.84 -0.05 -27.09
N GLU A 143 2.65 -0.13 -27.70
CA GLU A 143 2.02 1.01 -28.39
C GLU A 143 0.92 1.68 -27.54
N ASP A 144 0.36 0.94 -26.58
CA ASP A 144 -0.75 1.39 -25.74
C ASP A 144 -0.37 1.53 -24.27
N PHE A 145 -1.07 2.43 -23.58
CA PHE A 145 -0.79 2.78 -22.18
C PHE A 145 -0.95 1.58 -21.22
N ASP A 146 -1.99 0.76 -21.42
CA ASP A 146 -2.29 -0.37 -20.52
C ASP A 146 -1.19 -1.44 -20.59
N THR A 147 -0.76 -1.79 -21.80
CA THR A 147 0.36 -2.71 -22.00
C THR A 147 1.65 -2.14 -21.43
N THR A 148 1.96 -0.87 -21.73
CA THR A 148 3.22 -0.23 -21.28
C THR A 148 3.30 -0.17 -19.76
N SER A 149 2.21 0.19 -19.07
CA SER A 149 2.17 0.27 -17.60
C SER A 149 2.31 -1.11 -16.94
N ARG A 150 1.65 -2.14 -17.49
CA ARG A 150 1.81 -3.52 -16.99
C ARG A 150 3.25 -4.01 -17.14
N VAL A 151 3.85 -3.83 -18.32
CA VAL A 151 5.25 -4.19 -18.56
C VAL A 151 6.19 -3.43 -17.63
N ALA A 152 6.03 -2.10 -17.49
CA ALA A 152 6.84 -1.29 -16.57
C ALA A 152 6.76 -1.78 -15.11
N SER A 153 5.56 -2.16 -14.65
CA SER A 153 5.37 -2.73 -13.31
C SER A 153 6.11 -4.06 -13.13
N LEU A 154 6.11 -4.91 -14.15
CA LEU A 154 6.79 -6.21 -14.15
C LEU A 154 8.31 -6.06 -14.20
N VAL A 155 8.82 -5.10 -14.97
CA VAL A 155 10.25 -4.71 -14.97
C VAL A 155 10.67 -4.32 -13.56
N ALA A 156 9.90 -3.44 -12.90
CA ALA A 156 10.19 -3.03 -11.53
C ALA A 156 10.25 -4.21 -10.55
N ARG A 157 9.32 -5.15 -10.68
CA ARG A 157 9.20 -6.30 -9.78
C ARG A 157 10.25 -7.39 -10.01
N TYR A 158 10.58 -7.72 -11.26
CA TYR A 158 11.34 -8.93 -11.57
C TYR A 158 12.60 -8.75 -12.41
N ALA A 159 12.78 -7.64 -13.12
CA ALA A 159 13.93 -7.51 -13.98
C ALA A 159 15.25 -7.43 -13.19
N THR A 160 16.32 -8.03 -13.71
CA THR A 160 17.69 -7.90 -13.19
C THR A 160 18.38 -6.67 -13.75
N ASP A 161 19.60 -6.38 -13.30
CA ASP A 161 20.46 -5.33 -13.85
C ASP A 161 20.93 -5.60 -15.30
N ALA A 162 20.79 -6.83 -15.81
CA ALA A 162 21.23 -7.22 -17.15
C ALA A 162 20.57 -6.42 -18.29
N VAL A 163 19.36 -5.90 -18.08
CA VAL A 163 18.61 -5.09 -19.06
C VAL A 163 18.63 -3.59 -18.77
N LEU A 164 19.40 -3.15 -17.77
CA LEU A 164 19.45 -1.74 -17.34
C LEU A 164 19.67 -0.78 -18.53
N ASP A 165 20.65 -1.02 -19.38
CA ASP A 165 20.96 -0.14 -20.51
C ASP A 165 19.81 -0.06 -21.54
N GLN A 166 19.03 -1.13 -21.72
CA GLN A 166 17.86 -1.11 -22.59
C GLN A 166 16.72 -0.31 -21.95
N ILE A 167 16.43 -0.55 -20.67
CA ILE A 167 15.40 0.19 -19.95
C ILE A 167 15.72 1.68 -19.87
N LEU A 168 17.00 2.05 -19.66
CA LEU A 168 17.43 3.45 -19.62
C LEU A 168 17.23 4.16 -20.96
N ARG A 169 17.47 3.48 -22.09
CA ARG A 169 17.22 4.05 -23.43
C ARG A 169 15.75 4.42 -23.64
N GLU A 170 14.83 3.62 -23.11
CA GLU A 170 13.39 3.90 -23.18
C GLU A 170 12.94 4.95 -22.15
N LEU A 171 13.47 4.87 -20.92
CA LEU A 171 13.07 5.75 -19.82
C LEU A 171 13.53 7.20 -20.04
N ASP A 172 14.81 7.41 -20.35
CA ASP A 172 15.46 8.72 -20.28
C ASP A 172 14.83 9.82 -21.14
N PRO A 173 14.40 9.54 -22.39
CA PRO A 173 13.72 10.52 -23.24
C PRO A 173 12.35 10.94 -22.70
N GLY A 174 11.66 10.05 -21.97
CA GLY A 174 10.30 10.24 -21.49
C GLY A 174 10.19 10.76 -20.04
N ILE A 175 11.30 10.93 -19.31
CA ILE A 175 11.26 11.46 -17.93
C ILE A 175 10.54 12.82 -17.89
N GLY A 176 9.53 12.89 -17.02
CA GLY A 176 8.60 13.99 -16.82
C GLY A 176 7.39 13.97 -17.75
N ARG A 177 7.41 13.17 -18.82
CA ARG A 177 6.35 13.12 -19.85
C ARG A 177 5.56 11.83 -19.82
N PHE A 178 6.18 10.75 -19.34
CA PHE A 178 5.48 9.50 -19.19
C PHE A 178 4.35 9.61 -18.16
N PRO A 179 3.25 8.87 -18.38
CA PRO A 179 2.27 8.60 -17.35
C PRO A 179 2.93 8.01 -16.09
N CYS A 180 2.33 8.27 -14.93
CA CYS A 180 2.94 7.91 -13.64
C CYS A 180 3.11 6.40 -13.49
N ASP A 181 2.14 5.62 -14.01
CA ASP A 181 2.13 4.16 -13.95
C ASP A 181 3.16 3.50 -14.88
N VAL A 182 3.81 4.28 -15.75
CA VAL A 182 4.96 3.85 -16.54
C VAL A 182 6.25 4.36 -15.89
N GLN A 183 6.31 5.66 -15.61
CA GLN A 183 7.54 6.29 -15.14
C GLN A 183 7.97 5.79 -13.77
N ASN A 184 7.06 5.75 -12.79
CA ASN A 184 7.43 5.50 -11.39
C ASN A 184 7.93 4.06 -11.18
N PRO A 185 7.31 3.02 -11.78
CA PRO A 185 7.89 1.68 -11.75
C PRO A 185 9.28 1.60 -12.38
N LEU A 186 9.51 2.26 -13.52
CA LEU A 186 10.83 2.26 -14.15
C LEU A 186 11.87 3.02 -13.32
N LEU A 187 11.51 4.13 -12.67
CA LEU A 187 12.40 4.81 -11.73
C LEU A 187 12.71 3.94 -10.50
N ALA A 188 11.73 3.20 -9.98
CA ALA A 188 11.93 2.26 -8.88
C ALA A 188 12.81 1.07 -9.28
N TYR A 189 12.67 0.56 -10.52
CA TYR A 189 13.58 -0.42 -11.10
C TYR A 189 15.02 0.08 -11.09
N VAL A 190 15.27 1.26 -11.69
CA VAL A 190 16.62 1.84 -11.74
C VAL A 190 17.17 2.07 -10.33
N LEU A 191 16.33 2.54 -9.40
CA LEU A 191 16.73 2.71 -8.00
C LEU A 191 17.15 1.39 -7.35
N ARG A 192 16.45 0.29 -7.63
CA ARG A 192 16.76 -1.04 -7.09
C ARG A 192 18.08 -1.61 -7.63
N VAL A 193 18.37 -1.42 -8.92
CA VAL A 193 19.55 -2.03 -9.57
C VAL A 193 20.77 -1.12 -9.61
N ASP A 194 20.59 0.19 -9.69
CA ASP A 194 21.65 1.20 -9.67
C ASP A 194 21.15 2.51 -9.00
N PRO A 195 21.21 2.59 -7.66
CA PRO A 195 20.79 3.78 -6.92
C PRO A 195 21.53 5.06 -7.35
N LYS A 196 22.78 4.93 -7.80
CA LYS A 196 23.60 6.06 -8.24
C LYS A 196 23.07 6.62 -9.56
N ALA A 197 22.74 5.77 -10.52
CA ALA A 197 22.11 6.18 -11.78
C ALA A 197 20.69 6.70 -11.57
N ALA A 198 19.94 6.15 -10.61
CA ALA A 198 18.58 6.56 -10.30
C ALA A 198 18.50 7.99 -9.76
N LYS A 199 19.46 8.38 -8.90
CA LYS A 199 19.48 9.68 -8.23
C LYS A 199 19.30 10.87 -9.19
N ALA A 200 20.04 10.89 -10.30
CA ALA A 200 19.94 11.97 -11.28
C ALA A 200 18.57 11.98 -11.99
N ARG A 201 18.00 10.81 -12.26
CA ARG A 201 16.72 10.64 -12.96
C ARG A 201 15.53 11.00 -12.09
N ILE A 202 15.56 10.61 -10.83
CA ILE A 202 14.58 11.02 -9.81
C ILE A 202 14.57 12.54 -9.68
N LYS A 203 15.75 13.18 -9.55
CA LYS A 203 15.87 14.64 -9.53
C LYS A 203 15.33 15.29 -10.80
N LYS A 204 15.66 14.75 -11.98
CA LYS A 204 15.12 15.22 -13.27
C LYS A 204 13.59 15.13 -13.30
N SER A 205 13.02 14.04 -12.80
CA SER A 205 11.57 13.88 -12.72
C SER A 205 10.92 14.86 -11.75
N LEU A 206 11.52 15.15 -10.59
CA LEU A 206 10.99 16.14 -9.64
C LEU A 206 11.03 17.57 -10.20
N ALA A 207 12.04 17.85 -11.03
CA ALA A 207 12.20 19.14 -11.70
C ALA A 207 11.29 19.33 -12.93
N ALA A 208 10.69 18.27 -13.47
CA ALA A 208 9.78 18.33 -14.61
C ALA A 208 8.46 19.03 -14.23
N ARG A 209 8.25 20.24 -14.74
CA ARG A 209 7.10 21.11 -14.37
C ARG A 209 6.57 21.90 -15.56
N GLY A 210 5.27 22.17 -15.55
CA GLY A 210 4.57 22.95 -16.56
C GLY A 210 3.86 22.09 -17.61
N GLU A 211 3.19 22.74 -18.56
CA GLU A 211 2.24 22.11 -19.50
C GLU A 211 2.81 20.99 -20.37
N LYS A 212 4.14 20.94 -20.53
CA LYS A 212 4.83 19.91 -21.33
C LYS A 212 5.13 18.62 -20.55
N PHE A 213 4.77 18.57 -19.27
CA PHE A 213 5.09 17.48 -18.36
C PHE A 213 3.84 17.02 -17.61
N THR A 214 3.87 15.77 -17.16
CA THR A 214 2.84 15.20 -16.29
C THR A 214 3.01 15.69 -14.86
N ALA A 215 1.95 15.61 -14.06
CA ALA A 215 2.00 15.97 -12.63
C ALA A 215 2.58 14.85 -11.74
N CYS A 216 3.27 13.86 -12.32
CA CYS A 216 3.77 12.69 -11.58
C CYS A 216 4.81 13.04 -10.52
N ASN A 217 5.52 14.16 -10.69
CA ASN A 217 6.48 14.68 -9.73
C ASN A 217 5.89 14.86 -8.32
N GLN A 218 4.61 15.22 -8.20
CA GLN A 218 3.96 15.53 -6.92
C GLN A 218 3.79 14.32 -6.00
N ARG A 219 3.62 13.12 -6.57
CA ARG A 219 3.48 11.86 -5.81
C ARG A 219 4.65 10.91 -6.00
N LEU A 220 5.75 11.40 -6.57
CA LEU A 220 6.87 10.57 -6.97
C LEU A 220 7.51 9.84 -5.79
N PHE A 221 7.72 10.52 -4.65
CA PHE A 221 8.28 9.88 -3.46
C PHE A 221 7.39 8.76 -2.95
N GLU A 222 6.08 8.98 -2.85
CA GLU A 222 5.13 7.96 -2.42
C GLU A 222 5.13 6.75 -3.35
N ALA A 223 4.99 6.97 -4.66
CA ALA A 223 4.87 5.89 -5.64
C ALA A 223 6.18 5.08 -5.77
N VAL A 224 7.34 5.75 -5.81
CA VAL A 224 8.63 5.06 -5.96
C VAL A 224 9.00 4.32 -4.68
N SER A 225 8.89 4.96 -3.50
CA SER A 225 9.25 4.31 -2.22
C SER A 225 8.38 3.09 -1.89
N ALA A 226 7.13 3.10 -2.33
CA ALA A 226 6.24 1.95 -2.21
C ALA A 226 6.69 0.77 -3.09
N ILE A 227 7.23 1.01 -4.28
CA ILE A 227 7.75 -0.09 -5.10
C ILE A 227 9.11 -0.55 -4.57
N HIS A 228 10.00 0.40 -4.28
CA HIS A 228 11.32 0.14 -3.72
C HIS A 228 11.81 1.36 -2.91
N HIS A 229 11.94 1.16 -1.59
CA HIS A 229 12.53 2.15 -0.70
C HIS A 229 14.06 2.04 -0.70
N ASP A 230 14.74 3.18 -0.81
CA ASP A 230 16.21 3.29 -0.74
C ASP A 230 16.61 4.62 -0.07
N PRO A 231 17.69 4.68 0.73
CA PRO A 231 18.17 5.91 1.38
C PRO A 231 18.44 7.08 0.43
N VAL A 232 18.69 6.84 -0.87
CA VAL A 232 18.80 7.89 -1.88
C VAL A 232 17.52 8.72 -1.96
N LEU A 233 16.34 8.12 -1.77
CA LEU A 233 15.07 8.86 -1.74
C LEU A 233 15.00 9.81 -0.53
N GLU A 234 15.50 9.40 0.62
CA GLU A 234 15.54 10.22 1.84
C GLU A 234 16.48 11.42 1.65
N GLU A 235 17.66 11.20 1.05
CA GLU A 235 18.61 12.27 0.73
C GLU A 235 17.99 13.30 -0.23
N ILE A 236 17.31 12.83 -1.28
CA ILE A 236 16.63 13.71 -2.22
C ILE A 236 15.47 14.44 -1.53
N ALA A 237 14.68 13.76 -0.68
CA ALA A 237 13.58 14.37 0.05
C ALA A 237 14.06 15.47 1.01
N LEU A 238 15.18 15.29 1.71
CA LEU A 238 15.79 16.34 2.52
C LEU A 238 16.11 17.59 1.69
N GLN A 239 16.58 17.43 0.46
CA GLN A 239 16.83 18.55 -0.46
C GLN A 239 15.54 19.16 -0.99
N THR A 240 14.54 18.33 -1.31
CA THR A 240 13.23 18.75 -1.84
C THR A 240 12.33 19.38 -0.77
N LEU A 241 12.62 19.22 0.52
CA LEU A 241 11.88 19.87 1.60
C LEU A 241 11.87 21.41 1.46
N ASP A 242 12.92 21.97 0.87
CA ASP A 242 13.07 23.40 0.59
C ASP A 242 12.62 23.82 -0.82
N ASP A 243 11.95 22.94 -1.56
CA ASP A 243 11.44 23.28 -2.87
C ASP A 243 10.40 24.44 -2.78
N PRO A 244 10.43 25.39 -3.73
CA PRO A 244 9.43 26.44 -3.79
C PRO A 244 8.03 25.92 -4.14
N ASP A 245 7.88 24.72 -4.69
CA ASP A 245 6.61 24.05 -4.89
C ASP A 245 6.13 23.39 -3.57
N PRO A 246 5.05 23.88 -2.95
CA PRO A 246 4.54 23.36 -1.68
C PRO A 246 4.15 21.89 -1.74
N GLU A 247 3.74 21.38 -2.90
CA GLU A 247 3.33 19.99 -3.04
C GLU A 247 4.53 19.05 -3.08
N LEU A 248 5.61 19.45 -3.74
CA LEU A 248 6.86 18.68 -3.70
C LEU A 248 7.47 18.69 -2.30
N ALA A 249 7.50 19.85 -1.64
CA ALA A 249 7.97 19.97 -0.27
C ALA A 249 7.10 19.15 0.71
N GLY A 250 5.77 19.13 0.50
CA GLY A 250 4.84 18.33 1.30
C GLY A 250 5.03 16.82 1.08
N SER A 251 5.20 16.39 -0.17
CA SER A 251 5.49 15.00 -0.55
C SER A 251 6.81 14.51 0.05
N ALA A 252 7.85 15.35 0.01
CA ALA A 252 9.13 15.10 0.66
C ALA A 252 8.97 14.95 2.19
N ALA A 253 8.21 15.85 2.83
CA ALA A 253 7.95 15.77 4.27
C ALA A 253 7.25 14.47 4.66
N GLN A 254 6.29 14.00 3.86
CA GLN A 254 5.58 12.73 4.10
C GLN A 254 6.51 11.52 3.96
N LEU A 255 7.43 11.50 2.99
CA LEU A 255 8.43 10.44 2.89
C LEU A 255 9.35 10.42 4.11
N LEU A 256 9.86 11.60 4.52
CA LEU A 256 10.75 11.71 5.69
C LEU A 256 10.07 11.28 6.99
N ALA A 257 8.77 11.53 7.14
CA ALA A 257 8.01 11.06 8.28
C ALA A 257 7.89 9.53 8.31
N ARG A 258 7.63 8.90 7.16
CA ARG A 258 7.43 7.44 7.07
C ARG A 258 8.74 6.67 7.23
N SER A 259 9.81 7.13 6.59
CA SER A 259 11.03 6.34 6.44
C SER A 259 12.33 7.12 6.65
N GLY A 260 12.26 8.45 6.81
CA GLY A 260 13.45 9.28 6.93
C GLY A 260 14.28 8.99 8.20
N PRO A 261 15.57 9.37 8.20
CA PRO A 261 16.42 9.17 9.37
C PRO A 261 15.93 10.02 10.53
N SER A 262 16.25 9.64 11.77
CA SER A 262 15.87 10.44 12.96
C SER A 262 16.36 11.89 12.87
N ALA A 263 17.50 12.13 12.22
CA ALA A 263 18.04 13.47 11.95
C ALA A 263 17.14 14.35 11.06
N ALA A 264 16.21 13.77 10.29
CA ALA A 264 15.27 14.52 9.45
C ALA A 264 14.27 15.34 10.27
N GLU A 265 14.02 14.97 11.53
CA GLU A 265 13.10 15.71 12.41
C GLU A 265 13.50 17.20 12.48
N GLY A 266 14.78 17.49 12.64
CA GLY A 266 15.29 18.86 12.72
C GLY A 266 15.01 19.69 11.45
N ALA A 267 15.17 19.08 10.27
CA ALA A 267 14.89 19.74 9.00
C ALA A 267 13.40 20.06 8.83
N LEU A 268 12.52 19.13 9.24
CA LEU A 268 11.07 19.32 9.23
C LEU A 268 10.65 20.49 10.14
N TRP A 269 11.18 20.55 11.36
CA TRP A 269 10.93 21.67 12.28
C TRP A 269 11.37 23.01 11.69
N GLN A 270 12.56 23.08 11.10
CA GLN A 270 13.06 24.31 10.48
C GLN A 270 12.17 24.75 9.31
N ARG A 271 11.72 23.80 8.47
CA ARG A 271 10.83 24.09 7.35
C ARG A 271 9.47 24.58 7.83
N TYR A 272 8.92 23.97 8.87
CA TYR A 272 7.66 24.40 9.50
C TYR A 272 7.77 25.79 10.12
N GLU A 273 8.88 26.09 10.82
CA GLU A 273 9.13 27.43 11.36
C GLU A 273 9.15 28.50 10.26
N ARG A 274 9.81 28.24 9.13
CA ARG A 274 9.79 29.13 7.96
C ARG A 274 8.37 29.34 7.43
N TRP A 275 7.58 28.27 7.36
CA TRP A 275 6.19 28.34 6.93
C TRP A 275 5.33 29.19 7.88
N CYS A 276 5.46 28.99 9.19
CA CYS A 276 4.78 29.79 10.21
C CYS A 276 5.14 31.28 10.10
N LYS A 277 6.44 31.60 9.98
CA LYS A 277 6.92 32.99 9.81
C LYS A 277 6.33 33.64 8.56
N ARG A 278 6.18 32.90 7.46
CA ARG A 278 5.60 33.41 6.21
C ARG A 278 4.12 33.81 6.37
N TRP A 279 3.37 33.08 7.18
CA TRP A 279 1.92 33.28 7.35
C TRP A 279 1.54 34.01 8.63
N ALA A 280 2.50 34.41 9.44
CA ALA A 280 2.28 35.25 10.62
C ALA A 280 1.51 36.53 10.26
N GLY A 281 0.39 36.78 10.95
CA GLY A 281 -0.52 37.90 10.69
C GLY A 281 -1.43 37.74 9.46
N ARG A 282 -1.34 36.62 8.73
CA ARG A 282 -2.16 36.27 7.55
C ARG A 282 -2.80 34.89 7.66
N GLU A 283 -2.92 34.37 8.87
CA GLU A 283 -3.38 33.01 9.14
C GLU A 283 -4.84 32.81 8.69
N LEU A 284 -5.71 33.77 9.00
CA LEU A 284 -7.12 33.72 8.61
C LEU A 284 -7.27 33.83 7.09
N GLN A 285 -6.42 34.61 6.42
CA GLN A 285 -6.41 34.72 4.96
C GLN A 285 -6.10 33.36 4.34
N LEU A 286 -5.03 32.70 4.79
CA LEU A 286 -4.66 31.37 4.32
C LEU A 286 -5.82 30.38 4.52
N ASN A 287 -6.42 30.38 5.71
CA ASN A 287 -7.51 29.47 6.06
C ASN A 287 -8.74 29.66 5.16
N LEU A 288 -9.17 30.92 4.95
CA LEU A 288 -10.34 31.23 4.12
C LEU A 288 -10.09 30.98 2.62
N GLN A 289 -8.88 31.25 2.14
CA GLN A 289 -8.53 30.99 0.75
C GLN A 289 -8.46 29.49 0.46
N ALA A 290 -7.95 28.69 1.39
CA ALA A 290 -7.93 27.24 1.26
C ALA A 290 -9.35 26.63 1.25
N THR A 291 -10.26 27.12 2.09
CA THR A 291 -11.64 26.59 2.16
C THR A 291 -12.53 27.02 0.97
N LYS A 292 -12.31 28.19 0.39
CA LYS A 292 -13.02 28.64 -0.83
C LYS A 292 -12.69 27.85 -2.09
N VAL A 293 -11.54 27.16 -2.10
CA VAL A 293 -10.98 26.49 -3.28
C VAL A 293 -11.51 25.06 -3.46
N HIS A 294 -12.34 24.57 -2.53
CA HIS A 294 -12.93 23.23 -2.64
C HIS A 294 -13.82 23.02 -3.89
N TYR A 295 -14.13 24.08 -4.66
CA TYR A 295 -15.07 23.96 -5.76
C TYR A 295 -14.54 24.08 -7.20
N MET A 296 -13.50 24.85 -7.58
CA MET A 296 -13.25 25.00 -9.05
C MET A 296 -11.81 25.22 -9.58
N THR A 297 -10.75 25.51 -8.80
CA THR A 297 -9.39 25.67 -9.40
C THR A 297 -8.25 25.54 -8.39
N ARG A 298 -7.17 24.82 -8.73
CA ARG A 298 -5.92 24.76 -7.95
C ARG A 298 -5.44 26.17 -7.61
N SER A 299 -5.09 26.43 -6.35
CA SER A 299 -4.63 27.75 -5.91
C SER A 299 -3.39 27.64 -5.06
N ARG A 300 -2.52 28.65 -5.19
CA ARG A 300 -1.28 28.71 -4.42
C ARG A 300 -1.53 28.71 -2.90
N ALA A 301 -2.61 29.32 -2.44
CA ALA A 301 -2.99 29.33 -1.03
C ALA A 301 -3.44 27.93 -0.55
N GLY A 302 -4.14 27.17 -1.40
CA GLY A 302 -4.46 25.77 -1.13
C GLY A 302 -3.20 24.90 -1.03
N ASP A 303 -2.24 25.09 -1.94
CA ASP A 303 -0.97 24.36 -1.93
C ASP A 303 -0.14 24.71 -0.67
N ASP A 304 -0.07 26.00 -0.32
CA ASP A 304 0.61 26.46 0.89
C ASP A 304 -0.07 25.93 2.18
N MET A 305 -1.40 25.82 2.22
CA MET A 305 -2.10 25.17 3.34
C MET A 305 -1.76 23.67 3.42
N SER A 306 -1.80 22.96 2.28
CA SER A 306 -1.47 21.54 2.19
C SER A 306 -0.04 21.25 2.66
N LEU A 307 0.91 22.14 2.34
CA LEU A 307 2.27 22.07 2.88
C LEU A 307 2.28 22.22 4.40
N GLY A 308 1.55 23.18 4.96
CA GLY A 308 1.46 23.36 6.41
C GLY A 308 0.95 22.11 7.12
N VAL A 309 -0.13 21.51 6.60
CA VAL A 309 -0.69 20.25 7.11
C VAL A 309 0.32 19.11 6.98
N SER A 310 0.98 18.99 5.82
CA SER A 310 1.98 17.95 5.57
C SER A 310 3.17 18.04 6.53
N LEU A 311 3.66 19.25 6.82
CA LEU A 311 4.77 19.46 7.76
C LEU A 311 4.37 19.10 9.20
N VAL A 312 3.17 19.50 9.64
CA VAL A 312 2.65 19.17 10.97
C VAL A 312 2.48 17.67 11.13
N ARG A 313 1.84 17.01 10.15
CA ARG A 313 1.70 15.55 10.13
C ARG A 313 3.06 14.87 10.11
N ALA A 314 3.99 15.36 9.30
CA ALA A 314 5.32 14.77 9.22
C ALA A 314 6.04 14.79 10.57
N ILE A 315 6.01 15.93 11.27
CA ILE A 315 6.59 16.04 12.61
C ILE A 315 5.81 15.18 13.61
N ALA A 316 4.48 15.21 13.61
CA ALA A 316 3.65 14.51 14.59
C ALA A 316 3.64 12.98 14.44
N LEU A 317 3.75 12.47 13.21
CA LEU A 317 3.58 11.06 12.85
C LEU A 317 4.88 10.37 12.44
N GLY A 318 6.02 11.05 12.58
CA GLY A 318 7.31 10.49 12.18
C GLY A 318 7.63 9.15 12.84
N GLN A 319 8.11 8.17 12.07
CA GLN A 319 8.32 6.81 12.55
C GLN A 319 9.62 6.65 13.37
N ARG A 320 10.65 7.46 13.10
CA ARG A 320 11.97 7.38 13.77
C ARG A 320 12.17 8.34 14.94
N TRP A 321 11.12 9.06 15.36
CA TRP A 321 11.14 9.92 16.55
C TRP A 321 9.80 9.91 17.28
N LEU A 322 9.82 10.20 18.58
CA LEU A 322 8.61 10.40 19.36
C LEU A 322 8.24 11.89 19.36
N THR A 323 6.97 12.15 19.06
CA THR A 323 6.36 13.48 19.17
C THR A 323 5.37 13.46 20.33
N ASP A 324 5.91 13.76 21.50
CA ASP A 324 5.20 13.77 22.78
C ASP A 324 4.38 15.07 22.97
N GLU A 325 3.64 15.15 24.08
CA GLU A 325 2.84 16.33 24.40
C GLU A 325 3.62 17.65 24.39
N PRO A 326 4.85 17.77 24.95
CA PRO A 326 5.66 18.98 24.79
C PRO A 326 5.89 19.38 23.33
N LYS A 327 6.26 18.44 22.45
CA LYS A 327 6.46 18.73 21.03
C LYS A 327 5.15 19.06 20.32
N LEU A 328 4.06 18.35 20.59
CA LEU A 328 2.72 18.67 20.06
C LEU A 328 2.24 20.06 20.51
N THR A 329 2.43 20.38 21.79
CA THR A 329 2.14 21.71 22.34
C THR A 329 2.97 22.78 21.65
N ARG A 330 4.25 22.53 21.39
CA ARG A 330 5.10 23.44 20.62
C ARG A 330 4.53 23.67 19.22
N LEU A 331 4.20 22.62 18.47
CA LEU A 331 3.55 22.75 17.15
C LEU A 331 2.30 23.64 17.25
N ARG A 332 1.45 23.39 18.27
CA ARG A 332 0.19 24.12 18.49
C ARG A 332 0.37 25.62 18.69
N THR A 333 1.48 26.03 19.33
CA THR A 333 1.77 27.44 19.62
C THR A 333 2.42 28.19 18.46
N MET A 334 3.03 27.48 17.50
CA MET A 334 3.78 28.10 16.39
C MET A 334 2.88 28.69 15.30
N SER A 335 1.64 28.24 15.19
CA SER A 335 0.69 28.71 14.16
C SER A 335 -0.68 29.01 14.77
N ARG A 336 -1.32 30.08 14.30
CA ARG A 336 -2.71 30.43 14.63
C ARG A 336 -3.70 30.05 13.53
N VAL A 337 -3.25 29.29 12.52
CA VAL A 337 -4.12 28.82 11.42
C VAL A 337 -5.11 27.78 11.96
N PRO A 338 -6.44 28.00 11.88
CA PRO A 338 -7.45 27.10 12.46
C PRO A 338 -7.32 25.64 12.01
N THR A 339 -7.24 25.38 10.70
CA THR A 339 -7.10 23.99 10.19
C THR A 339 -5.87 23.26 10.74
N ILE A 340 -4.77 23.99 10.97
CA ILE A 340 -3.56 23.43 11.57
C ILE A 340 -3.76 23.15 13.06
N ALA A 341 -4.42 24.07 13.76
CA ALA A 341 -4.74 23.91 15.18
C ALA A 341 -5.62 22.66 15.41
N ASP A 342 -6.67 22.48 14.61
CA ASP A 342 -7.61 21.35 14.73
C ASP A 342 -6.90 19.99 14.53
N GLU A 343 -5.97 19.91 13.58
CA GLU A 343 -5.16 18.70 13.33
C GLU A 343 -4.27 18.37 14.53
N ILE A 344 -3.63 19.38 15.14
CA ILE A 344 -2.75 19.18 16.31
C ILE A 344 -3.57 18.85 17.57
N ASP A 345 -4.73 19.49 17.73
CA ASP A 345 -5.63 19.25 18.85
C ASP A 345 -6.12 17.79 18.82
N CYS A 346 -6.42 17.21 17.64
CA CYS A 346 -6.67 15.78 17.48
C CYS A 346 -5.53 14.88 18.00
N PHE A 347 -4.27 15.26 17.79
CA PHE A 347 -3.12 14.51 18.29
C PHE A 347 -2.95 14.65 19.81
N LEU A 348 -3.11 15.87 20.33
CA LEU A 348 -3.04 16.14 21.77
C LEU A 348 -4.12 15.38 22.55
N GLU A 349 -5.35 15.31 22.02
CA GLU A 349 -6.44 14.54 22.62
C GLU A 349 -6.07 13.07 22.79
N ARG A 350 -5.48 12.44 21.76
CA ARG A 350 -5.01 11.06 21.82
C ARG A 350 -3.85 10.89 22.80
N TRP A 351 -2.95 11.86 22.86
CA TRP A 351 -1.77 11.79 23.75
C TRP A 351 -2.16 11.87 25.23
N ARG A 352 -3.20 12.63 25.56
CA ARG A 352 -3.68 12.83 26.94
C ARG A 352 -4.49 11.67 27.50
N GLN A 353 -4.80 10.66 26.69
CA GLN A 353 -5.54 9.47 27.11
C GLN A 353 -4.62 8.40 27.74
N ALA A 354 -4.02 8.72 28.89
CA ALA A 354 -3.26 7.74 29.67
C ALA A 354 -4.19 6.84 30.51
N PRO A 355 -3.94 5.51 30.60
CA PRO A 355 -2.88 4.75 29.94
C PRO A 355 -3.09 4.60 28.42
N PHE A 356 -2.01 4.59 27.65
CA PHE A 356 -2.09 4.50 26.19
C PHE A 356 -2.67 3.16 25.75
N THR A 357 -3.72 3.20 24.92
CA THR A 357 -4.28 1.96 24.37
C THR A 357 -3.58 1.60 23.05
N VAL A 358 -2.99 0.41 22.99
CA VAL A 358 -2.51 -0.22 21.75
C VAL A 358 -3.66 -1.01 21.16
N ASN A 359 -4.27 -0.46 20.11
CA ASN A 359 -5.37 -1.09 19.39
C ASN A 359 -4.81 -1.96 18.29
N ILE A 360 -5.05 -3.27 18.35
CA ILE A 360 -4.64 -4.23 17.32
C ILE A 360 -5.91 -4.60 16.55
N PHE A 361 -5.97 -4.20 15.28
CA PHE A 361 -7.12 -4.45 14.42
C PHE A 361 -7.02 -5.82 13.73
N SER A 362 -5.80 -6.23 13.39
CA SER A 362 -5.52 -7.49 12.68
C SER A 362 -4.08 -7.96 12.94
N CYS A 363 -3.89 -9.28 13.00
CA CYS A 363 -2.58 -9.94 13.16
C CYS A 363 -2.21 -10.81 11.94
N GLY A 364 -2.85 -10.66 10.79
CA GLY A 364 -2.56 -11.55 9.67
C GLY A 364 -1.18 -11.30 9.07
N PRO A 365 -0.64 -12.29 8.34
CA PRO A 365 0.68 -12.21 7.75
C PRO A 365 0.73 -11.05 6.74
N ALA A 366 1.88 -10.39 6.63
CA ALA A 366 2.11 -9.51 5.49
C ALA A 366 2.11 -10.38 4.22
N THR A 367 1.06 -10.32 3.40
CA THR A 367 0.90 -11.21 2.23
C THR A 367 1.84 -10.89 1.07
N GLY A 368 2.87 -10.06 1.27
CA GLY A 368 3.72 -9.57 0.18
C GLY A 368 2.95 -8.75 -0.86
N ALA A 369 1.69 -8.40 -0.58
CA ALA A 369 0.93 -7.46 -1.39
C ALA A 369 1.72 -6.15 -1.49
N GLN A 370 1.76 -5.56 -2.70
CA GLN A 370 2.41 -4.27 -2.90
C GLN A 370 1.87 -3.25 -1.87
N PRO A 371 2.71 -2.38 -1.31
CA PRO A 371 2.35 -1.49 -0.20
C PRO A 371 1.26 -0.43 -0.51
N HIS A 372 0.68 -0.44 -1.71
CA HIS A 372 -0.50 0.36 -2.06
C HIS A 372 -1.83 -0.40 -2.00
N VAL A 373 -1.81 -1.72 -1.83
CA VAL A 373 -3.01 -2.49 -1.57
C VAL A 373 -3.04 -2.74 -0.08
N LYS A 374 -3.91 -2.01 0.64
CA LYS A 374 -4.24 -2.38 2.03
C LYS A 374 -4.73 -3.81 1.98
N ASP A 375 -3.90 -4.71 2.46
CA ASP A 375 -4.30 -6.08 2.70
C ASP A 375 -5.29 -6.04 3.87
N PRO A 376 -6.59 -6.26 3.63
CA PRO A 376 -7.58 -6.23 4.71
C PRO A 376 -7.29 -7.30 5.77
N ASP A 377 -6.49 -8.31 5.42
CA ASP A 377 -6.07 -9.37 6.32
C ASP A 377 -4.68 -9.15 6.93
N GLY A 378 -3.88 -8.19 6.43
CA GLY A 378 -2.53 -7.89 6.91
C GLY A 378 -2.52 -7.30 8.33
N PHE A 379 -1.35 -7.28 8.99
CA PHE A 379 -1.21 -6.68 10.32
C PHE A 379 -1.61 -5.20 10.31
N SER A 380 -2.41 -4.78 11.30
CA SER A 380 -2.72 -3.36 11.50
C SER A 380 -2.91 -3.04 12.98
N ALA A 381 -2.25 -1.99 13.44
CA ALA A 381 -2.34 -1.51 14.81
C ALA A 381 -2.22 0.01 14.93
N ARG A 382 -2.66 0.54 16.06
CA ARG A 382 -2.56 1.97 16.42
C ARG A 382 -2.17 2.15 17.87
N VAL A 383 -1.30 3.11 18.15
CA VAL A 383 -1.04 3.63 19.50
C VAL A 383 -0.88 5.14 19.45
N ALA A 384 -1.59 5.85 20.34
CA ALA A 384 -1.70 7.32 20.32
C ALA A 384 -2.08 7.85 18.92
N GLN A 385 -1.30 8.75 18.34
CA GLN A 385 -1.50 9.27 16.97
C GLN A 385 -0.93 8.39 15.85
N TYR A 386 -0.20 7.31 16.16
CA TYR A 386 0.55 6.53 15.18
C TYR A 386 -0.21 5.28 14.72
N ASP A 387 -0.17 5.02 13.40
CA ASP A 387 -0.70 3.82 12.74
C ASP A 387 0.46 2.95 12.21
N PHE A 388 0.27 1.63 12.23
CA PHE A 388 1.27 0.63 11.85
C PHE A 388 0.68 -0.49 11.00
N ASP A 389 1.42 -0.88 9.97
CA ASP A 389 1.08 -2.01 9.09
C ASP A 389 2.02 -3.22 9.31
N SER A 390 2.91 -3.16 10.32
CA SER A 390 3.73 -4.29 10.77
C SER A 390 3.97 -4.28 12.28
N LEU A 391 4.12 -5.49 12.85
CA LEU A 391 4.41 -5.66 14.27
C LEU A 391 5.77 -5.08 14.66
N ASP A 392 6.77 -5.21 13.78
CA ASP A 392 8.11 -4.69 14.02
C ASP A 392 8.13 -3.16 14.08
N ALA A 393 7.41 -2.48 13.18
CA ALA A 393 7.30 -1.03 13.19
C ALA A 393 6.60 -0.53 14.46
N LEU A 394 5.56 -1.25 14.92
CA LEU A 394 4.89 -0.97 16.18
C LEU A 394 5.86 -1.12 17.37
N LYS A 395 6.60 -2.24 17.44
CA LYS A 395 7.59 -2.49 18.51
C LYS A 395 8.67 -1.42 18.52
N GLU A 396 9.18 -1.05 17.35
CA GLU A 396 10.15 0.04 17.22
C GLU A 396 9.57 1.36 17.78
N LYS A 397 8.33 1.72 17.43
CA LYS A 397 7.71 2.93 18.01
C LYS A 397 7.56 2.84 19.52
N LEU A 398 7.06 1.72 20.04
CA LEU A 398 6.85 1.53 21.48
C LEU A 398 8.16 1.68 22.26
N SER A 399 9.29 1.25 21.69
CA SER A 399 10.61 1.44 22.31
C SER A 399 11.02 2.91 22.46
N GLN A 400 10.38 3.83 21.73
CA GLN A 400 10.67 5.27 21.81
C GLN A 400 9.91 5.95 22.97
N PHE A 401 8.91 5.30 23.57
CA PHE A 401 8.17 5.86 24.71
C PHE A 401 9.03 5.87 25.98
N PRO A 402 8.82 6.85 26.89
CA PRO A 402 9.57 6.93 28.14
C PRO A 402 9.44 5.66 29.00
N PRO A 403 10.51 5.21 29.69
CA PRO A 403 10.42 4.12 30.65
C PRO A 403 9.32 4.35 31.70
N GLY A 404 8.59 3.30 32.07
CA GLY A 404 7.46 3.39 32.99
C GLY A 404 6.14 3.83 32.36
N THR A 405 6.10 4.03 31.03
CA THR A 405 4.83 4.22 30.32
C THR A 405 3.91 3.00 30.50
N THR A 406 2.65 3.23 30.85
CA THR A 406 1.63 2.18 30.98
C THR A 406 0.86 2.03 29.68
N PHE A 407 0.78 0.79 29.17
CA PHE A 407 0.04 0.47 27.95
C PHE A 407 -1.11 -0.49 28.24
N ARG A 408 -2.28 -0.22 27.68
CA ARG A 408 -3.40 -1.16 27.63
C ARG A 408 -3.46 -1.81 26.26
N LEU A 409 -3.37 -3.14 26.20
CA LEU A 409 -3.57 -3.88 24.96
C LEU A 409 -5.07 -4.08 24.69
N SER A 410 -5.52 -3.71 23.49
CA SER A 410 -6.84 -4.01 22.95
C SER A 410 -6.66 -4.98 21.77
N PRO A 411 -6.77 -6.31 22.00
CA PRO A 411 -6.54 -7.31 20.97
C PRO A 411 -7.69 -7.34 19.93
N PRO A 412 -7.48 -7.97 18.76
CA PRO A 412 -8.56 -8.10 17.77
C PRO A 412 -9.71 -8.95 18.32
N SER A 413 -10.92 -8.67 17.85
CA SER A 413 -12.17 -9.32 18.30
C SER A 413 -12.20 -10.83 18.03
N GLU A 414 -11.43 -11.32 17.06
CA GLU A 414 -11.36 -12.72 16.68
C GLU A 414 -10.24 -13.46 17.43
N LYS A 415 -10.61 -14.47 18.24
CA LYS A 415 -9.67 -15.29 19.04
C LYS A 415 -8.58 -15.97 18.21
N ALA A 416 -8.88 -16.38 16.98
CA ALA A 416 -7.92 -17.05 16.08
C ALA A 416 -6.79 -16.13 15.60
N LYS A 417 -6.89 -14.81 15.83
CA LYS A 417 -5.94 -13.79 15.38
C LYS A 417 -5.19 -13.15 16.56
N GLN A 418 -5.04 -13.82 17.70
CA GLN A 418 -4.45 -13.20 18.92
C GLN A 418 -2.94 -13.43 19.11
N SER A 419 -2.27 -14.20 18.25
CA SER A 419 -0.83 -14.54 18.42
C SER A 419 0.08 -13.30 18.52
N CYS A 420 -0.20 -12.25 17.74
CA CYS A 420 0.61 -11.03 17.80
C CYS A 420 0.43 -10.23 19.11
N ALA A 421 -0.71 -10.38 19.79
CA ALA A 421 -0.96 -9.72 21.07
C ALA A 421 -0.13 -10.33 22.22
N GLU A 422 0.16 -11.64 22.16
CA GLU A 422 1.03 -12.31 23.13
C GLU A 422 2.50 -11.89 22.97
N ASP A 423 2.99 -11.87 21.73
CA ASP A 423 4.33 -11.37 21.39
C ASP A 423 4.48 -9.90 21.84
N LEU A 424 3.49 -9.05 21.57
CA LEU A 424 3.52 -7.67 22.01
C LEU A 424 3.52 -7.52 23.54
N ARG A 425 2.78 -8.37 24.27
CA ARG A 425 2.80 -8.37 25.74
C ARG A 425 4.16 -8.79 26.30
N ALA A 426 4.79 -9.81 25.70
CA ALA A 426 6.13 -10.23 26.07
C ALA A 426 7.15 -9.11 25.81
N PHE A 427 7.06 -8.45 24.64
CA PHE A 427 7.89 -7.30 24.31
C PHE A 427 7.75 -6.16 25.33
N LEU A 428 6.53 -5.76 25.67
CA LEU A 428 6.28 -4.67 26.60
C LEU A 428 6.85 -4.97 28.01
N THR A 429 6.63 -6.20 28.50
CA THR A 429 7.14 -6.65 29.79
C THR A 429 8.67 -6.64 29.84
N ALA A 430 9.32 -7.14 28.77
CA ALA A 430 10.78 -7.18 28.67
C ALA A 430 11.42 -5.77 28.64
N HIS A 431 10.69 -4.76 28.20
CA HIS A 431 11.14 -3.37 28.13
C HIS A 431 10.72 -2.53 29.35
N GLY A 432 10.18 -3.17 30.40
CA GLY A 432 9.83 -2.50 31.66
C GLY A 432 8.58 -1.62 31.57
N PHE A 433 7.72 -1.85 30.57
CA PHE A 433 6.40 -1.23 30.49
C PHE A 433 5.38 -2.01 31.32
N GLN A 434 4.37 -1.30 31.83
CA GLN A 434 3.28 -1.86 32.65
C GLN A 434 1.99 -2.07 31.86
#